data_AF-A0A0C9NAU1-F1
#
_entry.id   AF-A0A0C9NAU1-F1
#
_cell.length_a   1.000
_cell.length_b   1.000
_cell.length_c   1.000
_cell.angle_alpha   90.00
_cell.angle_beta   90.00
_cell.angle_gamma   90.00
#
_symmetry.space_group_name_H-M   'P 1'
#
loop_
_entity.id
_entity.type
_entity.pdbx_description
1 polymer ?
#
loop_
_entity_poly.entity_id
_entity_poly.type
_entity_poly.pdbx_seq_one_letter_code
_entity_poly.pdbx_strand_id
1 'polypeptide(L)'
;MVKMSQPCRLRHINSITLDKLLQQANHSTKVTAPGSDGLAYPFLSLLFNKMTCLKELVLKVYNDALDGIFPSSWHDLRMCLLPNKKGLLALLKNWRPVCLLGCDSKVFTRLLFAQPMAPILGRIINPFRSGFTSDNGPGRGGSGFQTH
;
A
#
# COMPACT_ATOMS: atom_id res chain seq x y z
N MET A 1 -27.04 6.34 -8.29
CA MET A 1 -27.04 5.78 -6.93
C MET A 1 -26.66 4.30 -7.03
N VAL A 2 -25.37 3.98 -6.97
CA VAL A 2 -24.89 2.59 -7.12
C VAL A 2 -25.01 1.92 -5.76
N LYS A 3 -25.91 0.94 -5.66
CA LYS A 3 -26.08 0.06 -4.50
C LYS A 3 -24.78 -0.75 -4.37
N MET A 4 -23.95 -0.44 -3.38
CA MET A 4 -22.81 -1.29 -3.04
C MET A 4 -23.37 -2.60 -2.45
N SER A 5 -23.37 -3.64 -3.29
CA SER A 5 -23.78 -4.99 -2.94
C SER A 5 -22.77 -5.61 -1.96
N GLN A 6 -23.27 -6.01 -0.79
CA GLN A 6 -22.77 -7.00 0.17
C GLN A 6 -21.28 -6.93 0.57
N PRO A 7 -20.95 -6.80 1.88
CA PRO A 7 -19.58 -6.92 2.34
C PRO A 7 -19.11 -8.37 2.20
N CYS A 8 -18.26 -8.64 1.19
CA CYS A 8 -17.46 -9.85 1.13
C CYS A 8 -16.73 -10.00 2.47
N ARG A 9 -17.20 -10.93 3.30
CA ARG A 9 -16.79 -11.10 4.68
C ARG A 9 -15.36 -11.65 4.68
N LEU A 10 -14.37 -10.76 4.72
CA LEU A 10 -12.93 -11.07 4.87
C LEU A 10 -12.66 -11.61 6.29
N ARG A 11 -13.32 -12.71 6.66
CA ARG A 11 -13.46 -13.20 8.02
C ARG A 11 -12.21 -13.92 8.56
N HIS A 12 -11.06 -13.77 7.92
CA HIS A 12 -9.82 -14.43 8.35
C HIS A 12 -8.57 -13.54 8.17
N ILE A 13 -8.66 -12.29 8.61
CA ILE A 13 -7.46 -11.49 8.87
C ILE A 13 -7.15 -11.64 10.36
N ASN A 14 -5.98 -12.19 10.68
CA ASN A 14 -5.52 -12.27 12.05
C ASN A 14 -5.23 -10.86 12.59
N SER A 15 -5.42 -10.66 13.90
CA SER A 15 -5.04 -9.42 14.57
C SER A 15 -3.58 -9.06 14.27
N ILE A 16 -3.32 -7.77 14.05
CA ILE A 16 -1.96 -7.27 13.84
C ILE A 16 -1.24 -7.35 15.18
N THR A 17 -0.07 -8.01 15.19
CA THR A 17 0.85 -8.05 16.34
C THR A 17 1.86 -6.92 16.24
N LEU A 18 2.38 -6.50 17.39
CA LEU A 18 3.40 -5.45 17.46
C LEU A 18 4.65 -5.80 16.63
N ASP A 19 5.11 -7.06 16.69
CA ASP A 19 6.29 -7.49 15.94
C ASP A 19 6.12 -7.35 14.43
N LYS A 20 4.95 -7.74 13.90
CA LYS A 20 4.62 -7.59 12.47
C LYS A 20 4.57 -6.12 12.08
N LEU A 21 3.95 -5.29 12.91
CA LEU A 21 3.87 -3.85 12.69
C LEU A 21 5.28 -3.23 12.62
N LEU A 22 6.14 -3.55 13.58
CA LEU A 22 7.53 -3.06 13.62
C LEU A 22 8.32 -3.56 12.41
N GLN A 23 8.17 -4.83 12.03
CA GLN A 23 8.80 -5.39 10.84
C GLN A 23 8.41 -4.60 9.59
N GLN A 24 7.13 -4.29 9.40
CA GLN A 24 6.65 -3.55 8.22
C GLN A 24 6.98 -2.06 8.25
N ALA A 25 7.04 -1.45 9.43
CA ALA A 25 7.48 -0.06 9.59
C ALA A 25 8.97 0.09 9.28
N ASN A 26 9.80 -0.86 9.71
CA ASN A 26 11.25 -0.86 9.49
C ASN A 26 11.63 -1.27 8.05
N HIS A 27 10.74 -1.93 7.32
CA HIS A 27 10.99 -2.39 5.95
C HIS A 27 11.26 -1.24 4.95
N SER A 28 10.80 -0.01 5.24
CA SER A 28 10.98 1.13 4.33
C SER A 28 12.01 2.12 4.86
N THR A 29 13.27 1.95 4.45
CA THR A 29 14.37 2.90 4.71
C THR A 29 14.51 3.97 3.63
N LYS A 30 13.71 3.88 2.55
CA LYS A 30 13.76 4.88 1.47
C LYS A 30 13.11 6.19 1.93
N VAL A 31 13.91 7.26 1.87
CA VAL A 31 13.41 8.64 1.93
C VAL A 31 12.46 8.81 0.74
N THR A 32 11.17 8.84 1.04
CA THR A 32 10.11 9.10 0.07
C THR A 32 9.35 10.33 0.53
N ALA A 33 8.75 11.05 -0.41
CA ALA A 33 7.91 12.18 -0.06
C ALA A 33 6.78 11.71 0.88
N PRO A 34 6.64 12.31 2.07
CA PRO A 34 5.58 11.95 3.01
C PRO A 34 4.21 12.35 2.46
N GLY A 35 3.15 11.89 3.13
CA GLY A 35 1.79 12.33 2.85
C GLY A 35 1.58 13.79 3.25
N SER A 36 0.31 14.22 3.24
CA SER A 36 -0.11 15.54 3.73
C SER A 36 0.28 15.80 5.20
N ASP A 37 0.41 14.72 5.98
CA ASP A 37 0.79 14.70 7.39
C ASP A 37 2.28 14.97 7.65
N GLY A 38 3.13 14.88 6.62
CA GLY A 38 4.58 15.08 6.75
C GLY A 38 5.32 13.93 7.45
N LEU A 39 4.62 12.87 7.87
CA LEU A 39 5.22 11.75 8.62
C LEU A 39 5.89 10.76 7.67
N ALA A 40 7.22 10.82 7.58
CA ALA A 40 8.00 9.88 6.78
C ALA A 40 8.23 8.53 7.51
N TYR A 41 8.62 7.48 6.76
CA TYR A 41 8.89 6.16 7.34
C TYR A 41 9.93 6.13 8.47
N PRO A 42 11.05 6.89 8.42
CA PRO A 42 12.00 6.91 9.53
C PRO A 42 11.38 7.43 10.83
N PHE A 43 10.47 8.41 10.73
CA PHE A 43 9.77 8.94 11.88
C PHE A 43 8.80 7.90 12.47
N LEU A 44 8.02 7.22 11.62
CA LEU A 44 7.12 6.15 12.07
C LEU A 44 7.89 5.00 12.74
N SER A 45 9.02 4.59 12.16
CA SER A 45 9.91 3.59 12.74
C SER A 45 10.43 4.03 14.12
N LEU A 46 10.87 5.29 14.24
CA LEU A 46 11.32 5.83 15.53
C LEU A 46 10.19 5.83 16.56
N LEU A 47 9.01 6.31 16.18
CA LEU A 47 7.83 6.41 17.05
C LEU A 47 7.40 5.03 17.54
N PHE A 48 7.26 4.05 16.64
CA PHE A 48 6.82 2.71 17.01
C PHE A 48 7.87 1.94 17.82
N ASN A 49 9.17 2.16 17.57
CA ASN A 49 10.23 1.47 18.32
C ASN A 49 10.51 2.09 19.69
N LYS A 50 10.61 3.42 19.77
CA LYS A 50 11.16 4.15 20.93
C LYS A 50 10.12 4.66 21.90
N MET A 51 8.92 5.04 21.45
CA MET A 51 7.85 5.52 22.35
C MET A 51 7.00 4.35 22.84
N THR A 52 7.43 3.72 23.94
CA THR A 52 6.72 2.58 24.55
C THR A 52 5.29 2.92 24.95
N CYS A 53 5.04 4.13 25.46
CA CYS A 53 3.71 4.59 25.84
C CYS A 53 2.71 4.69 24.67
N LEU A 54 3.19 4.82 23.43
CA LEU A 54 2.33 4.92 22.25
C LEU A 54 2.08 3.57 21.56
N LYS A 55 2.82 2.51 21.94
CA LYS A 55 2.73 1.21 21.26
C LYS A 55 1.33 0.62 21.30
N GLU A 56 0.67 0.68 22.46
CA GLU A 56 -0.70 0.17 22.62
C GLU A 56 -1.70 0.96 21.78
N LEU A 57 -1.58 2.30 21.77
CA LEU A 57 -2.44 3.16 20.97
C LEU A 57 -2.28 2.89 19.49
N VAL A 58 -1.03 2.81 18.99
CA VAL A 58 -0.76 2.50 17.59
C VAL A 58 -1.29 1.12 17.25
N LEU A 59 -1.04 0.11 18.09
CA LEU A 59 -1.53 -1.25 17.85
C LEU A 59 -3.07 -1.28 17.78
N LYS A 60 -3.73 -0.52 18.65
CA LYS A 60 -5.18 -0.36 18.62
C LYS A 60 -5.64 0.27 17.32
N VAL A 61 -5.07 1.40 16.89
CA VAL A 61 -5.42 2.07 15.62
C VAL A 61 -5.31 1.12 14.42
N TYR A 62 -4.26 0.30 14.37
CA TYR A 62 -4.07 -0.65 13.26
C TYR A 62 -5.06 -1.83 13.31
N ASN A 63 -5.46 -2.28 14.51
CA ASN A 63 -6.48 -3.33 14.64
C ASN A 63 -7.90 -2.77 14.39
N ASP A 64 -8.21 -1.55 14.85
CA ASP A 64 -9.45 -0.84 14.52
C ASP A 64 -9.59 -0.68 13.00
N ALA A 65 -8.49 -0.46 12.29
CA ALA A 65 -8.45 -0.41 10.82
C ALA A 65 -8.78 -1.75 10.14
N LEU A 66 -8.55 -2.90 10.80
CA LEU A 66 -9.02 -4.20 10.29
C LEU A 66 -10.55 -4.32 10.34
N ASP A 67 -11.17 -3.66 11.31
CA ASP A 67 -12.63 -3.57 11.45
C ASP A 67 -13.24 -2.45 10.59
N GLY A 68 -12.41 -1.78 9.77
CA GLY A 68 -12.83 -0.74 8.85
C GLY A 68 -12.89 0.66 9.46
N ILE A 69 -12.34 0.86 10.66
CA ILE A 69 -12.26 2.16 11.33
C ILE A 69 -10.88 2.76 11.06
N PHE A 70 -10.81 3.68 10.10
CA PHE A 70 -9.55 4.31 9.69
C PHE A 70 -9.39 5.71 10.28
N PRO A 71 -8.17 6.14 10.64
CA PRO A 71 -7.89 7.54 10.94
C PRO A 71 -8.32 8.46 9.78
N SER A 72 -8.80 9.66 10.11
CA SER A 72 -9.18 10.66 9.10
C SER A 72 -8.02 10.98 8.16
N SER A 73 -6.79 11.09 8.68
CA SER A 73 -5.57 11.35 7.91
C SER A 73 -5.27 10.31 6.83
N TRP A 74 -5.79 9.07 6.94
CA TRP A 74 -5.57 8.04 5.91
C TRP A 74 -6.39 8.28 4.64
N HIS A 75 -7.40 9.15 4.74
CA HIS A 75 -8.22 9.57 3.60
C HIS A 75 -7.64 10.80 2.91
N ASP A 76 -6.65 11.47 3.53
CA ASP A 76 -5.98 12.60 2.92
C ASP A 76 -4.92 12.12 1.92
N LEU A 77 -5.01 12.65 0.71
CA LEU A 77 -4.02 12.42 -0.34
C LEU A 77 -3.53 13.76 -0.90
N ARG A 78 -2.25 13.81 -1.24
CA ARG A 78 -1.67 14.94 -1.95
C ARG A 78 -1.42 14.57 -3.40
N MET A 79 -2.03 15.30 -4.33
CA MET A 79 -1.74 15.14 -5.76
C MET A 79 -0.53 15.99 -6.15
N CYS A 80 0.46 15.34 -6.76
CA CYS A 80 1.66 15.96 -7.29
C CYS A 80 1.82 15.57 -8.76
N LEU A 81 2.28 16.50 -9.59
CA LEU A 81 2.65 16.21 -10.97
C LEU A 81 4.14 15.88 -11.03
N LEU A 82 4.48 14.71 -11.56
CA LEU A 82 5.86 14.33 -11.85
C LEU A 82 6.15 14.48 -13.35
N PRO A 83 7.31 15.04 -13.73
CA PRO A 83 7.69 15.16 -15.12
C PRO A 83 7.98 13.78 -15.74
N ASN A 84 7.51 13.55 -16.96
CA ASN A 84 7.95 12.41 -17.74
C ASN A 84 9.41 12.55 -18.15
N LYS A 85 10.12 11.42 -18.22
CA LYS A 85 11.51 11.39 -18.70
C LYS A 85 11.68 11.83 -20.16
N LYS A 86 10.59 11.98 -20.93
CA LYS A 86 10.59 12.29 -22.35
C LYS A 86 9.55 13.38 -22.65
N GLY A 87 9.93 14.36 -23.47
CA GLY A 87 9.05 15.43 -23.95
C GLY A 87 9.29 16.79 -23.29
N LEU A 88 8.72 17.83 -23.87
CA LEU A 88 8.78 19.22 -23.37
C LEU A 88 7.89 19.41 -22.15
N LEU A 89 8.45 19.89 -21.03
CA LEU A 89 7.73 20.07 -19.77
C LEU A 89 6.68 21.19 -19.79
N ALA A 90 6.69 22.04 -20.82
CA ALA A 90 5.63 23.04 -21.04
C ALA A 90 4.27 22.41 -21.37
N LEU A 91 4.24 21.15 -21.83
CA LEU A 91 3.01 20.47 -22.22
C LEU A 91 2.50 19.59 -21.07
N LEU A 92 1.26 19.84 -20.60
CA LEU A 92 0.64 19.10 -19.49
C LEU A 92 0.59 17.58 -19.72
N LYS A 93 0.44 17.12 -20.98
CA LYS A 93 0.47 15.69 -21.36
C LYS A 93 1.77 14.97 -20.98
N ASN A 94 2.85 15.73 -20.79
CA ASN A 94 4.15 15.18 -20.41
C ASN A 94 4.32 15.11 -18.87
N TRP A 95 3.27 15.39 -18.11
CA TRP A 95 3.24 15.21 -16.66
C TRP A 95 2.40 13.99 -16.28
N ARG A 96 2.85 13.25 -15.27
CA ARG A 96 2.09 12.15 -14.67
C ARG A 96 1.53 12.60 -13.33
N PRO A 97 0.22 12.47 -13.09
CA PRO A 97 -0.33 12.66 -11.76
C PRO A 97 0.13 11.51 -10.85
N VAL A 98 0.54 11.86 -9.63
CA VAL A 98 0.90 10.93 -8.56
C VAL A 98 0.17 11.35 -7.29
N CYS A 99 -0.49 10.39 -6.65
CA CYS A 99 -1.10 10.58 -5.34
C CYS A 99 -0.14 10.10 -4.25
N LEU A 100 0.21 10.99 -3.33
CA LEU A 100 0.99 10.68 -2.14
C LEU A 100 0.03 10.44 -0.97
N LEU A 101 -0.09 9.18 -0.57
CA LEU A 101 -0.76 8.79 0.67
C LEU A 101 0.18 8.93 1.88
N GLY A 102 -0.38 9.04 3.08
CA GLY A 102 0.34 8.95 4.35
C GLY A 102 1.20 7.68 4.45
N CYS A 103 2.34 7.75 5.13
CA CYS A 103 3.24 6.60 5.24
C CYS A 103 2.64 5.49 6.14
N ASP A 104 1.81 5.86 7.10
CA ASP A 104 1.09 4.96 8.01
C ASP A 104 0.08 4.06 7.28
N SER A 105 -0.78 4.64 6.44
CA SER A 105 -1.71 3.89 5.58
C SER A 105 -0.96 2.93 4.63
N LYS A 106 0.23 3.31 4.14
CA LYS A 106 1.10 2.43 3.34
C LYS A 106 1.68 1.27 4.15
N VAL A 107 2.03 1.49 5.43
CA VAL A 107 2.45 0.41 6.34
C VAL A 107 1.29 -0.57 6.55
N PHE A 108 0.08 -0.06 6.80
CA PHE A 108 -1.11 -0.88 6.94
C PHE A 108 -1.41 -1.70 5.69
N THR A 109 -1.34 -1.06 4.53
CA THR A 109 -1.51 -1.73 3.24
C THR A 109 -0.52 -2.89 3.08
N ARG A 110 0.76 -2.69 3.41
CA ARG A 110 1.77 -3.77 3.39
C ARG A 110 1.47 -4.88 4.39
N LEU A 111 1.00 -4.55 5.59
CA LEU A 111 0.58 -5.55 6.58
C LEU A 111 -0.53 -6.45 6.02
N LEU A 112 -1.52 -5.87 5.34
CA LEU A 112 -2.57 -6.65 4.67
C LEU A 112 -2.02 -7.58 3.59
N PHE A 113 -1.15 -7.07 2.71
CA PHE A 113 -0.51 -7.88 1.68
C PHE A 113 0.41 -8.97 2.24
N ALA A 114 1.01 -8.75 3.42
CA ALA A 114 1.85 -9.73 4.10
C ALA A 114 1.05 -10.78 4.90
N GLN A 115 -0.24 -10.53 5.14
CA GLN A 115 -1.19 -11.51 5.69
C GLN A 115 -1.86 -12.31 4.54
N PRO A 116 -2.58 -13.42 4.81
CA PRO A 116 -3.11 -14.36 3.81
C PRO A 116 -4.02 -13.80 2.71
N MET A 117 -4.19 -12.47 2.62
CA MET A 117 -4.80 -11.80 1.47
C MET A 117 -4.01 -11.98 0.19
N ALA A 118 -2.69 -12.19 0.23
CA ALA A 118 -1.89 -12.41 -0.99
C ALA A 118 -2.44 -13.51 -1.92
N PRO A 119 -2.74 -14.74 -1.46
CA PRO A 119 -3.33 -15.78 -2.31
C PRO A 119 -4.80 -15.52 -2.72
N ILE A 120 -5.58 -14.77 -1.92
CA ILE A 120 -6.95 -14.38 -2.30
C ILE A 120 -6.91 -13.32 -3.41
N LEU A 121 -5.97 -12.40 -3.32
CA LEU A 121 -5.83 -11.31 -4.26
C LEU A 121 -5.47 -11.80 -5.66
N GLY A 122 -4.70 -12.88 -5.78
CA GLY A 122 -4.45 -13.57 -7.05
C GLY A 122 -5.72 -14.11 -7.72
N ARG A 123 -6.79 -14.38 -6.96
CA ARG A 123 -8.10 -14.81 -7.50
C ARG A 123 -8.99 -13.64 -7.92
N ILE A 124 -8.76 -12.45 -7.37
CA ILE A 124 -9.56 -11.23 -7.62
C ILE A 124 -8.92 -10.37 -8.72
N ILE A 125 -7.59 -10.37 -8.81
CA ILE A 125 -6.86 -9.61 -9.82
C ILE A 125 -7.05 -10.28 -11.19
N ASN A 126 -7.49 -9.50 -12.17
CA ASN A 126 -7.65 -9.93 -13.55
C ASN A 126 -6.36 -10.62 -14.09
N PRO A 127 -6.43 -11.86 -14.61
CA PRO A 127 -5.25 -12.60 -15.11
C PRO A 127 -4.49 -11.91 -16.24
N PHE A 128 -5.11 -10.96 -16.96
CA PHE A 128 -4.45 -10.19 -18.02
C PHE A 128 -3.62 -8.98 -17.51
N ARG A 129 -3.50 -8.77 -16.19
CA ARG A 129 -2.61 -7.72 -15.65
C ARG A 129 -1.16 -8.21 -15.57
N SER A 130 -0.37 -7.85 -16.57
CA SER A 130 1.05 -8.23 -16.73
C SER A 130 2.04 -7.48 -15.80
N GLY A 131 1.60 -6.76 -14.75
CA GLY A 131 2.48 -5.93 -13.93
C GLY A 131 2.23 -6.07 -12.43
N PHE A 132 3.32 -6.16 -11.65
CA PHE A 132 3.37 -6.10 -10.18
C PHE A 132 2.88 -7.34 -9.39
N THR A 133 2.66 -8.47 -10.04
CA THR A 133 2.61 -9.79 -9.39
C THR A 133 3.98 -10.45 -9.44
N SER A 134 4.38 -11.17 -8.39
CA SER A 134 5.70 -11.82 -8.28
C SER A 134 6.02 -12.79 -9.43
N ASP A 135 5.01 -13.21 -10.20
CA ASP A 135 5.14 -14.18 -11.29
C ASP A 135 5.48 -13.55 -12.65
N ASN A 136 5.28 -12.24 -12.83
CA ASN A 136 5.40 -11.57 -14.13
C ASN A 136 6.42 -10.41 -14.08
N GLY A 137 7.67 -10.75 -13.80
CA GLY A 137 8.79 -9.83 -14.01
C GLY A 137 9.02 -9.56 -15.50
N PRO A 138 9.42 -8.33 -15.90
CA PRO A 138 9.74 -8.01 -17.29
C PRO A 138 11.05 -8.71 -17.65
N GLY A 139 10.98 -9.95 -18.12
CA GLY A 139 12.16 -10.75 -18.45
C GLY A 139 11.94 -12.24 -18.73
N ARG A 140 10.76 -12.81 -18.47
CA ARG A 140 10.48 -14.19 -18.92
C ARG A 140 9.99 -14.19 -20.37
N GLY A 141 10.95 -14.09 -21.28
CA GLY A 141 10.77 -14.58 -22.63
C GLY A 141 10.81 -16.11 -22.65
N GLY A 142 9.94 -16.71 -23.46
CA GLY A 142 10.09 -18.07 -23.97
C GLY A 142 8.95 -19.03 -23.61
N SER A 143 8.04 -19.25 -24.56
CA SER A 143 7.92 -20.50 -25.33
C SER A 143 6.56 -20.56 -26.04
N GLY A 144 6.58 -21.06 -27.28
CA GLY A 144 5.52 -20.87 -28.26
C GLY A 144 4.21 -21.58 -27.97
N PHE A 145 3.17 -21.09 -28.65
CA PHE A 145 2.00 -21.88 -28.99
C PHE A 145 1.84 -21.83 -30.52
N GLN A 146 2.30 -22.92 -31.14
CA GLN A 146 1.87 -23.38 -32.45
C GLN A 146 0.59 -24.20 -32.25
N THR A 147 -0.25 -24.25 -33.30
CA THR A 147 -1.52 -25.00 -33.55
C THR A 147 -2.64 -24.01 -33.86
N HIS A 148 -3.36 -24.06 -34.99
CA HIS A 148 -3.43 -25.00 -36.10
C HIS A 148 -3.72 -24.21 -37.39
#